data_AF-A0A7W9EX76-F1
#
_entry.id   AF-A0A7W9EX76-F1
#
_cell.length_a   1.000
_cell.length_b   1.000
_cell.length_c   1.000
_cell.angle_alpha   90.00
_cell.angle_beta   90.00
_cell.angle_gamma   90.00
#
_symmetry.space_group_name_H-M   'P 1'
#
loop_
_entity.id
_entity.type
_entity.pdbx_description
1 polymer ?
#
loop_
_entity_poly.entity_id
_entity_poly.type
_entity_poly.pdbx_seq_one_letter_code
_entity_poly.pdbx_strand_id
1 'polypeptide(L)'
;MLLAAAADAPEAAPTHDGGVCAGLAWVELAPNERAFIERGPDFAVFRFEGPGGSTDHWWGVYGGNAAQVRGNGPQLLRRDGVSVRHATEDGKFRGYLAKKSGSQNHFFGSIFDGSTKDKGFFNRIDFGPKGQALCAKGR
;
A
#
# COMPACT_ATOMS: atom_id res chain seq x y z
N MET A 1 -30.06 21.81 -9.46
CA MET A 1 -29.69 20.41 -9.78
C MET A 1 -28.64 19.98 -8.78
N LEU A 2 -28.99 19.09 -7.84
CA LEU A 2 -28.00 18.44 -6.99
C LEU A 2 -27.39 17.28 -7.79
N LEU A 3 -26.14 17.43 -8.23
CA LEU A 3 -25.32 16.28 -8.59
C LEU A 3 -25.06 15.53 -7.28
N ALA A 4 -25.80 14.45 -7.04
CA ALA A 4 -25.39 13.46 -6.08
C ALA A 4 -24.04 12.93 -6.57
N ALA A 5 -22.96 13.32 -5.91
CA ALA A 5 -21.70 12.59 -6.01
C ALA A 5 -22.02 11.19 -5.53
N ALA A 6 -22.19 10.26 -6.46
CA ALA A 6 -22.03 8.85 -6.13
C ALA A 6 -20.61 8.77 -5.57
N ALA A 7 -20.48 8.62 -4.24
CA ALA A 7 -19.22 8.21 -3.69
C ALA A 7 -18.94 6.86 -4.34
N ASP A 8 -17.93 6.80 -5.22
CA ASP A 8 -17.49 5.57 -5.86
C ASP A 8 -17.24 4.56 -4.74
N ALA A 9 -18.12 3.56 -4.63
CA ALA A 9 -17.94 2.49 -3.66
C ALA A 9 -16.58 1.82 -3.93
N PRO A 10 -15.84 1.39 -2.90
CA PRO A 10 -14.57 0.71 -3.09
C PRO A 10 -14.72 -0.46 -4.06
N GLU A 11 -13.98 -0.43 -5.16
CA GLU A 11 -13.98 -1.50 -6.16
C GLU A 11 -13.17 -2.68 -5.60
N ALA A 12 -13.56 -3.93 -5.89
CA ALA A 12 -12.72 -5.06 -5.53
C ALA A 12 -11.37 -4.97 -6.28
N ALA A 13 -10.25 -5.16 -5.58
CA ALA A 13 -8.96 -5.21 -6.26
C ALA A 13 -8.85 -6.49 -7.11
N PRO A 14 -8.29 -6.42 -8.34
CA PRO A 14 -8.02 -7.62 -9.12
C PRO A 14 -7.00 -8.47 -8.36
N THR A 15 -7.38 -9.71 -8.08
CA THR A 15 -6.54 -10.67 -7.37
C THR A 15 -6.04 -11.73 -8.33
N HIS A 16 -4.76 -12.06 -8.24
CA HIS A 16 -4.16 -13.17 -8.98
C HIS A 16 -3.00 -13.74 -8.16
N ASP A 17 -2.77 -15.05 -8.29
CA ASP A 17 -1.73 -15.76 -7.55
C ASP A 17 -1.78 -15.52 -6.03
N GLY A 18 -2.98 -15.33 -5.48
CA GLY A 18 -3.18 -15.06 -4.05
C GLY A 18 -2.75 -13.65 -3.58
N GLY A 19 -2.51 -12.71 -4.49
CA GLY A 19 -2.07 -11.36 -4.15
C GLY A 19 -2.66 -10.27 -5.03
N VAL A 20 -2.20 -9.04 -4.77
CA VAL A 20 -2.57 -7.84 -5.53
C VAL A 20 -1.36 -7.00 -5.88
N CYS A 21 -1.45 -6.30 -7.00
CA CYS A 21 -0.42 -5.36 -7.44
C CYS A 21 -0.75 -3.94 -7.03
N ALA A 22 0.03 -3.42 -6.09
CA ALA A 22 -0.14 -2.09 -5.54
C ALA A 22 1.11 -1.25 -5.86
N GLY A 23 1.08 -0.53 -6.99
CA GLY A 23 2.15 0.36 -7.42
C GLY A 23 3.49 -0.37 -7.64
N LEU A 24 4.46 -0.12 -6.75
CA LEU A 24 5.80 -0.70 -6.79
C LEU A 24 5.90 -2.18 -6.42
N ALA A 25 4.84 -2.75 -5.85
CA ALA A 25 4.95 -4.01 -5.15
C ALA A 25 3.80 -4.96 -5.47
N TRP A 26 4.13 -6.24 -5.43
CA TRP A 26 3.13 -7.30 -5.30
C TRP A 26 2.96 -7.61 -3.81
N VAL A 27 1.71 -7.71 -3.34
CA VAL A 27 1.37 -7.98 -1.94
C VAL A 27 0.58 -9.29 -1.89
N GLU A 28 1.15 -10.31 -1.25
CA GLU A 28 0.44 -11.56 -0.97
C GLU A 28 -0.67 -11.29 0.04
N LEU A 29 -1.90 -11.72 -0.24
CA LEU A 29 -3.01 -11.59 0.71
C LEU A 29 -2.90 -12.67 1.79
N ALA A 30 -3.08 -12.27 3.05
CA ALA A 30 -3.22 -13.24 4.14
C ALA A 30 -4.57 -13.99 4.03
N PRO A 31 -4.73 -15.16 4.68
CA PRO A 31 -6.01 -15.85 4.72
C PRO A 31 -7.15 -14.93 5.19
N ASN A 32 -8.23 -14.87 4.41
CA ASN A 32 -9.39 -14.01 4.60
C ASN A 32 -9.14 -12.50 4.49
N GLU A 33 -7.92 -12.06 4.15
CA GLU A 33 -7.63 -10.66 3.85
C GLU A 33 -8.26 -10.31 2.50
N ARG A 34 -8.86 -9.12 2.42
CA ARG A 34 -9.46 -8.60 1.19
C ARG A 34 -8.81 -7.28 0.82
N ALA A 35 -8.67 -7.04 -0.47
CA ALA A 35 -8.17 -5.78 -1.00
C ALA A 35 -9.21 -5.08 -1.86
N PHE A 36 -9.30 -3.77 -1.71
CA PHE A 36 -10.20 -2.89 -2.45
C PHE A 36 -9.45 -1.71 -3.02
N ILE A 37 -9.96 -1.12 -4.10
CA ILE A 37 -9.42 0.06 -4.74
C ILE A 37 -10.40 1.21 -4.51
N GLU A 38 -9.93 2.24 -3.83
CA GLU A 38 -10.59 3.54 -3.77
C GLU A 38 -9.97 4.41 -4.89
N ARG A 39 -10.75 4.67 -5.94
CA ARG A 39 -10.32 5.55 -7.04
C ARG A 39 -10.67 6.99 -6.71
N GLY A 40 -9.65 7.84 -6.67
CA GLY A 40 -9.80 9.30 -6.74
C GLY A 40 -9.55 9.81 -8.16
N PRO A 41 -9.86 11.08 -8.43
CA PRO A 41 -9.67 11.69 -9.76
C PRO A 41 -8.20 11.61 -10.23
N ASP A 42 -7.24 11.69 -9.31
CA ASP A 42 -5.81 11.72 -9.61
C ASP A 42 -5.00 10.60 -8.91
N PHE A 43 -5.68 9.65 -8.27
CA PHE A 43 -5.02 8.62 -7.48
C PHE A 43 -5.82 7.33 -7.35
N ALA A 44 -5.13 6.22 -7.05
CA ALA A 44 -5.75 4.99 -6.59
C ALA A 44 -5.14 4.59 -5.25
N VAL A 45 -6.00 4.20 -4.31
CA VAL A 45 -5.59 3.67 -3.01
C VAL A 45 -6.02 2.21 -2.94
N PHE A 46 -5.07 1.31 -2.69
CA PHE A 46 -5.34 -0.09 -2.38
C PHE A 46 -5.51 -0.23 -0.87
N ARG A 47 -6.73 -0.53 -0.41
CA ARG A 47 -7.05 -0.81 1.00
C ARG A 47 -7.01 -2.29 1.26
N PHE A 48 -6.48 -2.69 2.41
CA PHE A 48 -6.43 -4.07 2.87
C PHE A 48 -7.25 -4.17 4.15
N GLU A 49 -8.35 -4.91 4.08
CA GLU A 49 -9.12 -5.34 5.24
C GLU A 49 -8.39 -6.51 5.89
N GLY A 50 -7.96 -6.32 7.13
CA GLY A 50 -7.34 -7.33 7.95
C GLY A 50 -8.30 -8.47 8.31
N PRO A 51 -7.78 -9.54 8.91
CA PRO A 51 -8.56 -10.74 9.23
C PRO A 51 -9.71 -10.48 10.22
N GLY A 52 -9.74 -9.31 10.89
CA GLY A 52 -10.85 -8.87 11.74
C GLY A 52 -12.08 -8.35 10.97
N GLY A 53 -12.03 -8.26 9.64
CA GLY A 53 -13.15 -7.84 8.79
C GLY A 53 -13.18 -6.35 8.44
N SER A 54 -14.34 -5.85 8.01
CA SER A 54 -14.49 -4.52 7.37
C SER A 54 -14.32 -3.31 8.30
N THR A 55 -14.00 -3.50 9.57
CA THR A 55 -13.59 -2.42 10.48
C THR A 55 -12.08 -2.42 10.72
N ASP A 56 -11.37 -3.41 10.14
CA ASP A 56 -9.97 -3.68 10.36
C ASP A 56 -9.13 -3.21 9.16
N HIS A 57 -9.23 -1.94 8.79
CA HIS A 57 -8.51 -1.38 7.63
C HIS A 57 -7.03 -1.16 7.95
N TRP A 58 -6.27 -2.24 8.13
CA TRP A 58 -4.89 -2.22 8.62
C TRP A 58 -3.89 -1.53 7.69
N TRP A 59 -4.08 -1.63 6.38
CA TRP A 59 -3.12 -1.10 5.42
C TRP A 59 -3.82 -0.44 4.24
N GLY A 60 -3.20 0.61 3.76
CA GLY A 60 -3.54 1.38 2.59
C GLY A 60 -2.25 1.63 1.82
N VAL A 61 -2.25 1.33 0.53
CA VAL A 61 -1.11 1.57 -0.35
C VAL A 61 -1.53 2.56 -1.42
N TYR A 62 -0.88 3.72 -1.41
CA TYR A 62 -0.90 4.66 -2.51
C TYR A 62 0.30 4.38 -3.41
N GLY A 63 0.05 4.19 -4.71
CA GLY A 63 1.07 4.13 -5.75
C GLY A 63 0.93 5.35 -6.67
N GLY A 64 1.99 6.12 -6.86
CA GLY A 64 1.96 7.32 -7.71
C GLY A 64 3.28 8.08 -7.79
N ASN A 65 3.31 9.13 -8.61
CA ASN A 65 4.47 10.02 -8.75
C ASN A 65 4.50 11.04 -7.61
N ALA A 66 5.55 10.98 -6.77
CA ALA A 66 6.00 12.01 -5.83
C ALA A 66 4.91 12.82 -5.08
N ALA A 67 4.11 12.21 -4.20
CA ALA A 67 3.50 12.99 -3.11
C ALA A 67 4.61 13.64 -2.28
N GLN A 68 4.38 14.85 -1.75
CA GLN A 68 5.35 15.66 -1.00
C GLN A 68 5.76 15.06 0.36
N VAL A 69 5.60 13.75 0.55
CA VAL A 69 5.96 13.02 1.76
C VAL A 69 7.44 12.63 1.71
N ARG A 70 8.20 12.99 2.75
CA ARG A 70 9.60 12.59 2.92
C ARG A 70 9.70 11.42 3.91
N GLY A 71 10.47 10.40 3.54
CA GLY A 71 10.87 9.31 4.43
C GLY A 71 12.00 9.78 5.35
N ASN A 72 11.68 10.64 6.29
CA ASN A 72 12.63 11.29 7.21
C ASN A 72 12.80 10.56 8.54
N GLY A 73 11.98 9.53 8.81
CA GLY A 73 12.05 8.76 10.04
C GLY A 73 12.99 7.55 9.97
N PRO A 74 13.01 6.72 11.03
CA PRO A 74 13.79 5.50 11.10
C PRO A 74 13.53 4.57 9.91
N GLN A 75 14.58 3.85 9.51
CA GLN A 75 14.45 2.81 8.48
C GLN A 75 13.85 1.55 9.10
N LEU A 76 12.74 1.07 8.54
CA LEU A 76 12.12 -0.18 8.92
C LEU A 76 12.80 -1.37 8.22
N LEU A 77 13.07 -1.22 6.93
CA LEU A 77 13.48 -2.33 6.07
C LEU A 77 14.32 -1.83 4.89
N ARG A 78 15.27 -2.65 4.44
CA ARG A 78 15.95 -2.50 3.14
C ARG A 78 16.04 -3.88 2.46
N ARG A 79 15.38 -4.05 1.31
CA ARG A 79 15.30 -5.33 0.58
C ARG A 79 15.06 -5.06 -0.92
N ASP A 80 15.65 -5.85 -1.80
CA ASP A 80 15.43 -5.76 -3.27
C ASP A 80 15.66 -4.38 -3.89
N GLY A 81 16.59 -3.60 -3.33
CA GLY A 81 16.85 -2.21 -3.72
C GLY A 81 15.79 -1.21 -3.25
N VAL A 82 14.75 -1.66 -2.53
CA VAL A 82 13.79 -0.80 -1.84
C VAL A 82 14.30 -0.47 -0.44
N SER A 83 14.21 0.81 -0.06
CA SER A 83 14.29 1.25 1.33
C SER A 83 12.90 1.67 1.80
N VAL A 84 12.47 1.15 2.95
CA VAL A 84 11.22 1.50 3.62
C VAL A 84 11.55 2.25 4.90
N ARG A 85 11.05 3.48 5.01
CA ARG A 85 11.29 4.37 6.14
C ARG A 85 9.99 4.90 6.69
N HIS A 86 9.95 5.17 8.00
CA HIS A 86 8.91 6.01 8.56
C HIS A 86 8.88 7.33 7.81
N ALA A 87 7.68 7.76 7.50
CA ALA A 87 7.44 8.95 6.72
C ALA A 87 6.42 9.80 7.45
N THR A 88 6.79 11.06 7.66
CA THR A 88 5.94 12.06 8.28
C THR A 88 5.91 13.30 7.39
N GLU A 89 4.73 13.85 7.16
CA GLU A 89 4.56 15.13 6.47
C GLU A 89 3.94 16.10 7.46
N ASP A 90 4.78 16.90 8.16
CA ASP A 90 4.35 17.91 9.14
C ASP A 90 3.26 17.43 10.13
N GLY A 91 3.33 16.16 10.53
CA GLY A 91 2.34 15.51 11.39
C GLY A 91 1.01 15.12 10.71
N LYS A 92 0.78 15.49 9.45
CA LYS A 92 -0.42 15.19 8.65
C LYS A 92 -0.37 13.80 8.01
N PHE A 93 0.76 13.42 7.42
CA PHE A 93 0.98 12.03 6.99
C PHE A 93 1.68 11.25 8.09
N ARG A 94 1.18 10.05 8.39
CA ARG A 94 1.81 9.07 9.27
C ARG A 94 1.77 7.72 8.58
N GLY A 95 2.94 7.18 8.26
CA GLY A 95 3.04 5.98 7.44
C GLY A 95 4.46 5.54 7.17
N TYR A 96 4.59 4.71 6.13
CA TYR A 96 5.87 4.34 5.56
C TYR A 96 5.99 4.78 4.11
N LEU A 97 7.21 5.14 3.71
CA LEU A 97 7.58 5.43 2.34
C LEU A 97 8.55 4.35 1.86
N ALA A 98 8.15 3.61 0.83
CA ALA A 98 9.02 2.70 0.08
C ALA A 98 9.52 3.39 -1.19
N LYS A 99 10.82 3.31 -1.46
CA LYS A 99 11.45 3.93 -2.65
C LYS A 99 12.38 2.97 -3.37
N LYS A 100 12.29 2.94 -4.71
CA LYS A 100 13.22 2.25 -5.63
C LYS A 100 13.29 3.02 -6.95
N SER A 101 14.50 3.39 -7.37
CA SER A 101 14.79 3.96 -8.70
C SER A 101 13.78 4.99 -9.23
N GLY A 102 13.43 5.99 -8.41
CA GLY A 102 12.50 7.09 -8.80
C GLY A 102 11.01 6.78 -8.62
N SER A 103 10.65 5.53 -8.35
CA SER A 103 9.28 5.13 -8.00
C SER A 103 9.08 5.07 -6.48
N GLN A 104 7.81 5.15 -6.05
CA GLN A 104 7.46 5.09 -4.63
C GLN A 104 6.07 4.48 -4.35
N ASN A 105 5.95 3.89 -3.16
CA ASN A 105 4.69 3.56 -2.51
C ASN A 105 4.61 4.26 -1.15
N HIS A 106 3.42 4.76 -0.80
CA HIS A 106 3.11 5.18 0.56
C HIS A 106 2.18 4.17 1.23
N PHE A 107 2.55 3.74 2.43
CA PHE A 107 1.76 2.84 3.26
C PHE A 107 1.14 3.64 4.42
N PHE A 108 -0.17 3.55 4.61
CA PHE A 108 -0.94 4.24 5.66
C PHE A 108 -2.11 3.35 6.16
N GLY A 109 -2.84 3.72 7.21
CA GLY A 109 -3.95 2.89 7.76
C GLY A 109 -3.74 2.17 9.10
N SER A 110 -2.60 2.27 9.79
CA SER A 110 -2.41 1.75 11.16
C SER A 110 -1.67 2.75 12.07
N ILE A 111 -1.49 2.41 13.35
CA ILE A 111 -0.55 3.11 14.23
C ILE A 111 0.86 2.62 13.83
N PHE A 112 1.48 3.31 12.88
CA PHE A 112 2.81 2.96 12.36
C PHE A 112 3.90 3.27 13.38
N ASP A 113 4.38 2.23 14.05
CA ASP A 113 5.34 2.33 15.15
C ASP A 113 6.60 1.48 14.94
N GLY A 114 6.65 0.69 13.87
CA GLY A 114 7.78 -0.20 13.58
C GLY A 114 7.71 -1.53 14.33
N SER A 115 6.55 -1.85 14.89
CA SER A 115 6.29 -3.10 15.61
C SER A 115 6.49 -4.35 14.75
N THR A 116 6.49 -5.51 15.40
CA THR A 116 6.49 -6.82 14.73
C THR A 116 5.31 -6.97 13.77
N LYS A 117 4.17 -6.33 14.05
CA LYS A 117 3.00 -6.31 13.16
C LYS A 117 3.34 -5.63 11.84
N ASP A 118 3.96 -4.45 11.88
CA ASP A 118 4.40 -3.72 10.69
C ASP A 118 5.38 -4.58 9.87
N LYS A 119 6.38 -5.16 10.54
CA LYS A 119 7.34 -6.04 9.88
C LYS A 119 6.67 -7.27 9.26
N GLY A 120 5.66 -7.84 9.93
CA GLY A 120 4.88 -8.97 9.43
C GLY A 120 4.15 -8.65 8.13
N PHE A 121 3.56 -7.46 8.01
CA PHE A 121 2.98 -6.99 6.75
C PHE A 121 4.06 -6.88 5.66
N PHE A 122 5.16 -6.18 5.92
CA PHE A 122 6.23 -6.00 4.93
C PHE A 122 6.93 -7.30 4.52
N ASN A 123 6.85 -8.37 5.30
CA ASN A 123 7.34 -9.69 4.91
C ASN A 123 6.54 -10.32 3.77
N ARG A 124 5.26 -9.96 3.60
CA ARG A 124 4.39 -10.43 2.51
C ARG A 124 4.55 -9.65 1.21
N ILE A 125 5.33 -8.58 1.23
CA ILE A 125 5.48 -7.69 0.08
C ILE A 125 6.70 -8.10 -0.75
N ASP A 126 6.50 -8.36 -2.02
CA ASP A 126 7.58 -8.59 -2.96
C ASP A 126 7.85 -7.31 -3.77
N PHE A 127 9.05 -6.76 -3.60
CA PHE A 127 9.56 -5.60 -4.33
C PHE A 127 10.56 -5.97 -5.44
N GLY A 128 10.87 -7.25 -5.55
CA GLY A 128 11.90 -7.82 -6.41
C GLY A 128 11.39 -8.25 -7.79
N PRO A 129 12.22 -8.96 -8.56
CA PRO A 129 11.87 -9.42 -9.91
C PRO A 129 10.62 -10.30 -9.94
N LYS A 130 10.38 -11.11 -8.89
CA LYS A 130 9.17 -11.93 -8.78
C LYS A 130 7.93 -11.04 -8.67
N GLY A 131 7.92 -10.06 -7.76
CA GLY A 131 6.81 -9.11 -7.65
C GLY A 131 6.56 -8.35 -8.97
N GLN A 132 7.62 -7.94 -9.66
CA GLN A 132 7.52 -7.31 -10.98
C GLN A 132 6.91 -8.23 -12.04
N ALA A 133 7.34 -9.49 -12.09
CA ALA A 133 6.82 -10.48 -13.03
C ALA A 133 5.34 -10.81 -12.76
N LEU A 134 4.95 -10.91 -11.49
CA LEU A 134 3.55 -11.10 -11.09
C LEU A 134 2.72 -9.89 -11.54
N CYS A 135 3.19 -8.68 -11.26
CA CYS A 135 2.47 -7.47 -11.67
C CYS A 135 2.47 -7.20 -13.18
N ALA A 136 3.36 -7.83 -13.94
CA ALA A 136 3.27 -7.83 -15.40
C ALA A 136 2.18 -8.76 -15.92
N LYS A 137 1.87 -9.86 -15.21
CA LYS A 137 0.84 -10.86 -15.60
C LYS A 137 -0.57 -10.46 -15.18
N GLY A 138 -0.71 -9.72 -14.08
CA GLY A 138 -2.00 -9.29 -13.53
C GLY A 138 -2.53 -7.95 -14.04
N ARG A 139 -1.92 -7.37 -15.09
CA ARG A 139 -2.35 -6.12 -15.74
C ARG A 139 -3.12 -6.37 -17.02
#